data_AF-A0A0L1LJS6-F1
#
_entry.id   AF-A0A0L1LJS6-F1
#
_cell.length_a   1.000
_cell.length_b   1.000
_cell.length_c   1.000
_cell.angle_alpha   90.00
_cell.angle_beta   90.00
_cell.angle_gamma   90.00
#
_symmetry.space_group_name_H-M   'P 1'
#
loop_
_entity.id
_entity.type
_entity.pdbx_description
1 polymer ?
#
loop_
_entity_poly.entity_id
_entity_poly.type
_entity_poly.pdbx_seq_one_letter_code
_entity_poly.pdbx_strand_id
1 'polypeptide(L)'
;VTLTATTTDGDGDSVQATLNIGSNLVFKDDGPSITATGEEPTLTVDETVLATDATQNFAANFSSAFGADGPGTLTYALGVVAGASGLTDTATGEAVNLS
;
A
#
# COMPACT_ATOMS: atom_id res chain seq x y z
N VAL A 1 23.47 1.12 -21.00
CA VAL A 1 22.67 2.28 -21.48
C VAL A 1 23.57 3.16 -22.32
N THR A 2 23.14 3.52 -23.53
CA THR A 2 23.95 4.28 -24.49
C THR A 2 23.13 5.43 -25.06
N LEU A 3 23.75 6.60 -25.23
CA LEU A 3 23.18 7.70 -25.98
C LEU A 3 23.80 7.70 -27.38
N THR A 4 22.96 7.73 -28.41
CA THR A 4 23.40 7.90 -29.80
C THR A 4 22.94 9.28 -30.28
N ALA A 5 23.88 10.11 -30.70
CA ALA A 5 23.61 11.37 -31.35
C ALA A 5 23.84 11.22 -32.85
N THR A 6 22.87 11.67 -33.65
CA THR A 6 22.98 11.75 -35.11
C THR A 6 23.13 13.21 -35.49
N THR A 7 24.14 13.54 -36.28
CA THR A 7 24.30 14.85 -36.90
C THR A 7 24.14 14.70 -38.40
N THR A 8 23.21 15.47 -38.97
CA THR A 8 22.97 15.55 -40.41
C THR A 8 23.39 16.94 -40.87
N ASP A 9 24.17 17.03 -41.95
CA ASP A 9 24.57 18.31 -42.52
C ASP A 9 23.57 18.79 -43.59
N GLY A 10 23.92 19.89 -44.26
CA GLY A 10 23.00 20.62 -45.14
C GLY A 10 22.63 19.90 -46.44
N ASP A 11 23.40 18.92 -46.88
CA ASP A 11 23.10 18.13 -48.08
C ASP A 11 22.50 16.74 -47.76
N GLY A 12 22.35 16.42 -46.46
CA GLY A 12 21.58 15.28 -45.98
C GLY A 12 22.43 14.11 -45.51
N ASP A 13 23.75 14.22 -45.59
CA ASP A 13 24.66 13.20 -45.06
C ASP A 13 24.61 13.18 -43.53
N SER A 14 24.54 11.98 -42.96
CA SER A 14 24.37 11.79 -41.51
C SER A 14 25.49 10.94 -40.92
N VAL A 15 26.02 11.40 -39.79
CA VAL A 15 27.00 10.67 -38.96
C VAL A 15 26.43 10.44 -37.58
N GLN A 16 26.72 9.27 -36.99
CA GLN A 16 26.31 8.92 -35.63
C GLN A 16 27.53 8.79 -34.70
N ALA A 17 27.35 9.20 -33.45
CA ALA A 17 28.28 8.96 -32.36
C ALA A 17 27.55 8.36 -31.16
N THR A 18 28.13 7.32 -30.55
CA THR A 18 27.55 6.63 -29.39
C THR A 18 28.42 6.82 -28.16
N LEU A 19 27.82 7.20 -27.04
CA LEU A 19 28.48 7.32 -25.74
C LEU A 19 27.82 6.36 -24.74
N ASN A 20 28.63 5.58 -24.02
CA ASN A 20 28.15 4.78 -22.90
C ASN A 20 27.88 5.69 -21.71
N ILE A 21 26.63 5.72 -21.27
CA ILE A 21 26.17 6.52 -20.12
C ILE A 21 25.71 5.63 -18.95
N GLY A 22 25.84 4.31 -19.08
CA GLY A 22 25.33 3.35 -18.10
C GLY A 22 25.92 3.50 -16.70
N SER A 23 27.13 4.04 -16.58
CA SER A 23 27.76 4.30 -15.28
C SER A 23 27.25 5.57 -14.58
N ASN A 24 26.68 6.52 -15.34
CA ASN A 24 26.20 7.80 -14.83
C ASN A 24 24.67 7.86 -14.72
N LEU A 25 23.96 6.96 -15.42
CA LEU A 25 22.52 6.84 -15.32
C LEU A 25 22.15 5.88 -14.18
N VAL A 26 21.75 6.43 -13.05
CA VAL A 26 21.29 5.67 -11.89
C VAL A 26 19.76 5.67 -11.87
N PHE A 27 19.15 4.50 -11.93
CA PHE A 27 17.75 4.31 -11.58
C PHE A 27 17.66 4.01 -10.10
N LYS A 28 17.15 4.97 -9.32
CA LYS A 28 16.73 4.70 -7.95
C LYS A 28 15.29 4.25 -8.05
N ASP A 29 15.09 2.94 -8.10
CA ASP A 29 13.76 2.34 -7.97
C ASP A 29 13.29 2.58 -6.53
N ASP A 30 12.66 3.73 -6.33
CA ASP A 30 12.08 4.18 -5.06
C ASP A 30 10.55 4.14 -5.20
N GLY A 31 10.04 2.91 -5.27
CA GLY A 31 8.62 2.64 -5.42
C GLY A 31 7.85 2.66 -4.10
N PRO A 32 6.51 2.59 -4.16
CA PRO A 32 5.68 2.64 -2.98
C PRO A 32 5.95 1.45 -2.05
N SER A 33 5.95 1.71 -0.74
CA SER A 33 6.14 0.70 0.30
C SER A 33 5.13 0.86 1.42
N ILE A 34 4.84 -0.24 2.11
CA ILE A 34 4.01 -0.27 3.31
C ILE A 34 4.66 -1.15 4.36
N THR A 35 4.64 -0.70 5.62
CA THR A 35 5.27 -1.39 6.75
C THR A 35 4.34 -1.35 7.96
N ALA A 36 4.45 -2.37 8.82
CA ALA A 36 3.73 -2.37 10.09
C ALA A 36 4.45 -1.47 11.12
N THR A 37 3.70 -0.66 11.87
CA THR A 37 4.25 0.29 12.86
C THR A 37 4.51 -0.35 14.22
N GLY A 38 3.88 -1.50 14.50
CA GLY A 38 4.15 -2.32 15.69
C GLY A 38 3.32 -1.97 16.93
N GLU A 39 2.58 -0.86 16.94
CA GLU A 39 1.61 -0.57 18.00
C GLU A 39 0.19 -0.84 17.50
N GLU A 40 -0.46 -1.82 18.13
CA GLU A 40 -1.77 -2.31 17.73
C GLU A 40 -2.88 -1.59 18.53
N PRO A 41 -3.81 -0.89 17.87
CA PRO A 41 -5.00 -0.39 18.51
C PRO A 41 -5.82 -1.55 19.08
N THR A 42 -6.38 -1.35 20.26
CA THR A 42 -7.32 -2.29 20.85
C THR A 42 -8.75 -1.82 20.62
N LEU A 43 -9.64 -2.75 20.26
CA LEU A 43 -11.08 -2.52 20.28
C LEU A 43 -11.69 -3.39 21.37
N THR A 44 -12.28 -2.75 22.37
CA THR A 44 -13.01 -3.42 23.46
C THR A 44 -14.49 -3.10 23.33
N VAL A 45 -15.32 -4.13 23.41
CA VAL A 45 -16.78 -3.98 23.53
C VAL A 45 -17.13 -4.08 25.01
N ASP A 46 -18.13 -3.32 25.46
CA ASP A 46 -18.72 -3.44 26.79
C ASP A 46 -20.08 -4.11 26.66
N GLU A 47 -20.15 -5.37 27.07
CA GLU A 47 -21.36 -6.19 26.95
C GLU A 47 -22.45 -5.82 27.98
N THR A 48 -22.29 -4.76 28.78
CA THR A 48 -23.41 -4.24 29.60
C THR A 48 -24.45 -3.48 28.79
N VAL A 49 -24.12 -2.95 27.60
CA VAL A 49 -25.04 -2.20 26.73
C VAL A 49 -24.98 -2.74 25.30
N LEU A 50 -25.85 -3.70 24.99
CA LEU A 50 -25.83 -4.49 23.74
C LEU A 50 -26.31 -3.75 22.48
N ALA A 51 -26.76 -2.49 22.58
CA ALA A 51 -27.30 -1.72 21.46
C ALA A 51 -26.33 -0.63 20.96
N THR A 52 -25.07 -0.70 21.36
CA THR A 52 -24.04 0.27 20.98
C THR A 52 -22.87 -0.43 20.32
N ASP A 53 -22.64 -0.11 19.05
CA ASP A 53 -21.52 -0.65 18.30
C ASP A 53 -20.23 0.04 18.73
N ALA A 54 -19.17 -0.75 18.94
CA ALA A 54 -17.82 -0.24 19.09
C ALA A 54 -17.16 -0.12 17.71
N THR A 55 -16.43 0.97 17.47
CA THR A 55 -15.72 1.21 16.20
C THR A 55 -14.29 1.68 16.48
N GLN A 56 -13.32 1.22 15.69
CA GLN A 56 -11.94 1.70 15.76
C GLN A 56 -11.27 1.81 14.38
N ASN A 57 -10.34 2.74 14.23
CA ASN A 57 -9.48 2.90 13.07
C ASN A 57 -8.12 2.18 13.21
N PHE A 58 -7.90 1.16 12.39
CA PHE A 58 -6.67 0.37 12.34
C PHE A 58 -5.68 0.80 11.25
N ALA A 59 -5.93 1.90 10.53
CA ALA A 59 -5.01 2.41 9.51
C ALA A 59 -3.64 2.79 10.10
N ALA A 60 -3.59 3.19 11.37
CA ALA A 60 -2.35 3.56 12.07
C ALA A 60 -1.35 2.39 12.24
N ASN A 61 -1.81 1.14 12.07
CA ASN A 61 -0.93 -0.04 12.08
C ASN A 61 0.01 -0.06 10.88
N PHE A 62 -0.28 0.74 9.85
CA PHE A 62 0.45 0.76 8.60
C PHE A 62 1.07 2.14 8.36
N SER A 63 2.38 2.15 8.11
CA SER A 63 3.09 3.31 7.60
C SER A 63 3.37 3.11 6.12
N SER A 64 2.80 3.97 5.29
CA SER A 64 2.99 3.98 3.84
C SER A 64 3.95 5.07 3.41
N ALA A 65 4.80 4.78 2.41
CA ALA A 65 5.58 5.77 1.69
C ALA A 65 5.35 5.61 0.19
N PHE A 66 5.14 6.71 -0.54
CA PHE A 66 4.92 6.67 -1.99
C PHE A 66 6.22 6.75 -2.81
N GLY A 67 7.36 6.96 -2.15
CA GLY A 67 8.64 7.14 -2.83
C GLY A 67 8.67 8.38 -3.72
N ALA A 68 9.47 8.32 -4.78
CA ALA A 68 9.67 9.41 -5.73
C ALA A 68 8.51 9.56 -6.75
N ASP A 69 7.59 8.60 -6.78
CA ASP A 69 6.48 8.55 -7.74
C ASP A 69 5.36 9.56 -7.44
N GLY A 70 5.45 10.26 -6.30
CA GLY A 70 4.45 11.21 -5.85
C GLY A 70 3.25 10.55 -5.16
N PRO A 71 2.32 11.34 -4.59
CA PRO A 71 1.22 10.78 -3.80
C PRO A 71 0.33 9.87 -4.63
N GLY A 72 0.18 8.62 -4.17
CA GLY A 72 -0.73 7.62 -4.72
C GLY A 72 -2.03 7.49 -3.92
N THR A 73 -2.80 6.44 -4.21
CA THR A 73 -4.01 6.09 -3.45
C THR A 73 -3.71 4.99 -2.44
N LEU A 74 -4.19 5.16 -1.20
CA LEU A 74 -4.18 4.12 -0.18
C LEU A 74 -5.59 3.55 -0.04
N THR A 75 -5.69 2.22 0.05
CA THR A 75 -6.97 1.53 0.27
C THR A 75 -6.75 0.45 1.31
N TYR A 76 -7.68 0.38 2.26
CA TYR A 76 -7.70 -0.63 3.31
C TYR A 76 -8.92 -1.52 3.09
N ALA A 77 -8.75 -2.82 3.30
CA ALA A 77 -9.82 -3.78 3.27
C ALA A 77 -9.71 -4.69 4.48
N LEU A 78 -10.86 -4.99 5.09
CA LEU A 78 -11.00 -6.02 6.11
C LEU A 78 -11.67 -7.22 5.47
N GLY A 79 -11.05 -8.39 5.59
CA GLY A 79 -11.64 -9.66 5.19
C GLY A 79 -11.96 -10.49 6.42
N VAL A 80 -13.22 -10.91 6.56
CA VAL A 80 -13.64 -11.90 7.55
C VAL A 80 -14.28 -13.09 6.83
N VAL A 81 -14.14 -14.28 7.41
CA VAL A 81 -14.95 -15.43 6.98
C VAL A 81 -16.32 -15.25 7.61
N ALA A 82 -17.33 -14.96 6.79
CA ALA A 82 -18.70 -14.80 7.28
C ALA A 82 -19.20 -16.08 7.96
N GLY A 83 -19.95 -15.92 9.05
CA GLY A 83 -20.49 -17.01 9.84
C GLY A 83 -20.08 -16.96 11.31
N ALA A 84 -20.35 -18.04 12.05
CA ALA A 84 -20.12 -18.06 13.49
C ALA A 84 -18.64 -17.84 13.82
N SER A 85 -18.38 -16.85 14.68
CA SER A 85 -17.04 -16.54 15.20
C SER A 85 -16.45 -17.65 16.09
N GLY A 86 -17.28 -18.60 16.52
CA GLY A 86 -16.96 -19.58 17.56
C GLY A 86 -17.25 -19.09 18.99
N LEU A 87 -17.71 -17.84 19.14
CA LEU A 87 -18.20 -17.31 20.41
C LEU A 87 -19.72 -17.46 20.51
N THR A 88 -20.19 -17.72 21.73
CA THR A 88 -21.62 -17.78 22.08
C THR A 88 -21.95 -16.58 22.97
N ASP A 89 -22.96 -15.81 22.59
CA ASP A 89 -23.48 -14.73 23.43
C ASP A 89 -24.08 -15.31 24.71
N THR A 90 -23.63 -14.83 25.86
CA THR A 90 -24.07 -15.33 27.16
C THR A 90 -25.49 -14.89 27.50
N ALA A 91 -25.97 -13.77 26.94
CA ALA A 91 -27.32 -13.26 27.22
C ALA A 91 -28.40 -14.01 26.43
N THR A 92 -28.19 -14.24 25.13
CA THR A 92 -29.18 -14.89 24.26
C THR A 92 -28.90 -16.38 24.04
N GLY A 93 -27.68 -16.86 24.24
CA GLY A 93 -27.25 -18.22 23.89
C GLY A 93 -26.99 -18.43 22.40
N GLU A 94 -27.09 -17.36 21.59
CA GLU A 94 -26.91 -17.42 20.15
C GLU A 94 -25.43 -17.30 19.75
N ALA A 95 -25.11 -17.71 18.52
CA ALA A 95 -23.76 -17.54 17.98
C ALA A 95 -23.48 -16.06 17.63
N VAL A 96 -22.30 -15.56 18.00
CA VAL A 96 -21.81 -14.27 17.52
C VAL A 96 -21.29 -14.47 16.09
N ASN A 97 -21.93 -13.83 15.12
CA ASN A 97 -21.59 -14.00 13.70
C ASN A 97 -20.68 -12.86 13.20
N LEU A 98 -19.73 -13.22 12.35
CA LEU A 98 -18.94 -12.30 11.53
C LEU A 98 -19.67 -12.10 10.20
N SER A 99 -19.73 -10.87 9.71
CA SER A 99 -20.40 -10.50 8.45
C SER A 99 -19.69 -9.34 7.78
#